data_AF-A0AAE6W2Z8-F1
#
_entry.id   AF-A0AAE6W2Z8-F1
#
_cell.length_a   1.000
_cell.length_b   1.000
_cell.length_c   1.000
_cell.angle_alpha   90.00
_cell.angle_beta   90.00
_cell.angle_gamma   90.00
#
_symmetry.space_group_name_H-M   'P 1'
#
loop_
_entity.id
_entity.type
_entity.pdbx_description
1 polymer ?
#
loop_
_entity_poly.entity_id
_entity_poly.type
_entity_poly.pdbx_seq_one_letter_code
_entity_poly.pdbx_strand_id
1 'polypeptide(L)'
;MLTAAAGGAIVCILGFLGLALLNNKIKNRKDLNAVTHLPVVAELPAMTKKEQRQVARMFTDEHSVISEYFQILCHNADSMLPVTRNQGHVILLTSTMQGEGKTFISANLAMSFANIGKRVLVIDGDLRKASLSKQLDGKGRKGLSTILLRKVEDPFSVIRTLPEHPGVDILYAGPQVPNPVTLLSLPEMEELIRLFKERYDAVIIDSPPYGILADTAILASHADISLYVIRSNRIDKRHIATVQQLAESGQLPNMGFVINAVDFKSSSYSYYGYGYHYGNTSKNNPS
;
A
#
# COMPACT_ATOMS: atom_id res chain seq x y z
N MET A 1 -46.23 -9.76 -34.18
CA MET A 1 -45.40 -10.48 -33.18
C MET A 1 -43.90 -10.27 -33.37
N LEU A 2 -43.37 -10.25 -34.61
CA LEU A 2 -41.93 -10.00 -34.86
C LEU A 2 -41.40 -8.64 -34.36
N THR A 3 -42.19 -7.56 -34.50
CA THR A 3 -41.77 -6.20 -34.14
C THR A 3 -41.64 -5.97 -32.63
N ALA A 4 -42.49 -6.62 -31.82
CA ALA A 4 -42.41 -6.55 -30.36
C ALA A 4 -41.20 -7.32 -29.81
N ALA A 5 -40.86 -8.47 -30.41
CA ALA A 5 -39.68 -9.25 -30.05
C ALA A 5 -38.37 -8.50 -30.39
N ALA A 6 -38.32 -7.82 -31.55
CA ALA A 6 -37.17 -7.03 -31.95
C ALA A 6 -36.93 -5.81 -31.02
N GLY A 7 -38.00 -5.13 -30.59
CA GLY A 7 -37.90 -4.03 -29.62
C GLY A 7 -37.37 -4.45 -28.26
N GLY A 8 -37.80 -5.62 -27.76
CA GLY A 8 -37.31 -6.18 -26.49
C GLY A 8 -35.81 -6.50 -26.52
N ALA A 9 -35.32 -7.10 -27.62
CA ALA A 9 -33.90 -7.42 -27.78
C ALA A 9 -33.01 -6.16 -27.77
N ILE A 10 -33.44 -5.08 -28.43
CA ILE A 10 -32.69 -3.81 -28.46
C ILE A 10 -32.61 -3.18 -27.07
N VAL A 11 -33.70 -3.20 -26.29
CA VAL A 11 -33.70 -2.67 -24.91
C VAL A 11 -32.80 -3.51 -24.01
N CYS A 12 -32.78 -4.83 -24.15
CA CYS A 12 -31.87 -5.70 -23.40
C CYS A 12 -30.41 -5.44 -23.78
N ILE A 13 -30.09 -5.27 -25.07
CA ILE A 13 -28.73 -4.98 -25.55
C ILE A 13 -28.28 -3.60 -25.07
N LEU A 14 -29.11 -2.57 -25.18
CA LEU A 14 -28.80 -1.22 -24.71
C LEU A 14 -28.69 -1.14 -23.18
N GLY A 15 -29.56 -1.86 -22.46
CA GLY A 15 -29.48 -1.99 -21.01
C GLY A 15 -28.22 -2.72 -20.57
N PHE A 16 -27.84 -3.79 -21.27
CA PHE A 16 -26.59 -4.51 -21.04
C PHE A 16 -25.37 -3.64 -21.37
N LEU A 17 -25.38 -2.90 -22.48
CA LEU A 17 -24.33 -1.94 -22.83
C LEU A 17 -24.21 -0.85 -21.77
N GLY A 18 -25.33 -0.29 -21.30
CA GLY A 18 -25.37 0.70 -20.24
C GLY A 18 -24.79 0.19 -18.91
N LEU A 19 -25.12 -1.05 -18.53
CA LEU A 19 -24.54 -1.72 -17.35
C LEU A 19 -23.05 -2.05 -17.54
N ALA A 20 -22.63 -2.41 -18.74
CA ALA A 20 -21.23 -2.66 -19.07
C ALA A 20 -20.40 -1.37 -18.99
N LEU A 21 -20.95 -0.23 -19.42
CA LEU A 21 -20.34 1.10 -19.30
C LEU A 21 -20.26 1.59 -17.84
N LEU A 22 -21.15 1.09 -16.96
CA LEU A 22 -21.10 1.36 -15.51
C LEU A 22 -20.01 0.54 -14.79
N ASN A 23 -19.53 -0.56 -15.38
CA ASN A 23 -18.53 -1.44 -14.77
C ASN A 23 -17.08 -1.03 -15.12
N ASN A 24 -16.73 0.23 -14.84
CA ASN A 24 -15.43 0.79 -15.20
C ASN A 24 -14.43 0.86 -14.04
N LYS A 25 -14.69 0.13 -12.95
CA LYS A 25 -13.81 0.10 -11.76
C LYS A 25 -12.78 -1.03 -11.84
N ILE A 26 -11.62 -0.84 -11.23
CA ILE A 26 -10.64 -1.91 -11.06
C ILE A 26 -11.06 -2.80 -9.89
N LYS A 27 -11.29 -4.09 -10.12
CA LYS A 27 -11.66 -5.05 -9.06
C LYS A 27 -10.52 -5.99 -8.69
N ASN A 28 -9.68 -6.35 -9.66
CA ASN A 28 -8.62 -7.34 -9.52
C ASN A 28 -7.51 -7.11 -10.55
N ARG A 29 -6.49 -7.97 -10.52
CA ARG A 29 -5.31 -7.99 -11.38
C ARG A 29 -5.70 -8.02 -12.86
N LYS A 30 -6.72 -8.79 -13.23
CA LYS A 30 -7.18 -8.88 -14.63
C LYS A 30 -7.68 -7.53 -15.13
N ASP A 31 -8.49 -6.84 -14.34
CA ASP A 31 -8.98 -5.50 -14.69
C ASP A 31 -7.84 -4.50 -14.87
N LEU A 32 -6.78 -4.61 -14.06
CA LEU A 32 -5.63 -3.72 -14.10
C LEU A 32 -4.71 -4.03 -15.29
N ASN A 33 -4.36 -5.30 -15.49
CA ASN A 33 -3.55 -5.75 -16.63
C ASN A 33 -4.21 -5.45 -17.99
N ALA A 34 -5.54 -5.31 -18.04
CA ALA A 34 -6.24 -4.93 -19.26
C ALA A 34 -6.02 -3.45 -19.66
N VAL A 35 -5.53 -2.61 -18.75
CA VAL A 35 -5.40 -1.15 -18.97
C VAL A 35 -4.00 -0.60 -18.70
N THR A 36 -3.10 -1.40 -18.13
CA THR A 36 -1.70 -1.01 -17.91
C THR A 36 -0.78 -2.24 -17.97
N HIS A 37 0.48 -1.99 -18.33
CA HIS A 37 1.54 -3.00 -18.33
C HIS A 37 2.39 -2.97 -17.05
N LEU A 38 2.12 -2.05 -16.13
CA LEU A 38 2.82 -1.98 -14.85
C LEU A 38 2.54 -3.23 -14.01
N PRO A 39 3.52 -3.71 -13.23
CA PRO A 39 3.39 -4.96 -12.50
C PRO A 39 2.37 -4.87 -11.37
N VAL A 40 1.64 -5.96 -11.15
CA VAL A 40 0.81 -6.15 -9.95
C VAL A 40 1.59 -6.98 -8.95
N VAL A 41 2.04 -6.33 -7.87
CA VAL A 41 2.86 -6.90 -6.81
C VAL A 41 2.06 -7.86 -5.97
N ALA A 42 0.84 -7.47 -5.55
CA ALA A 42 -0.04 -8.36 -4.79
C ALA A 42 -1.52 -7.98 -4.90
N GLU A 43 -2.38 -8.96 -4.61
CA GLU A 43 -3.80 -8.76 -4.33
C GLU A 43 -4.05 -9.16 -2.87
N LEU A 44 -4.65 -8.27 -2.08
CA LEU A 44 -4.97 -8.53 -0.67
C LEU A 44 -6.48 -8.73 -0.50
N PRO A 45 -6.91 -9.73 0.29
CA PRO A 45 -8.33 -10.05 0.45
C PRO A 45 -9.11 -8.93 1.12
N ALA A 46 -10.40 -8.84 0.81
CA ALA A 46 -11.35 -8.03 1.56
C ALA A 46 -11.49 -8.58 3.00
N MET A 47 -11.19 -7.72 3.97
CA MET A 47 -11.27 -8.03 5.39
C MET A 47 -12.46 -7.31 6.05
N THR A 48 -13.13 -7.98 6.97
CA THR A 48 -14.09 -7.40 7.89
C THR A 48 -13.41 -6.37 8.82
N LYS A 49 -14.19 -5.47 9.42
CA LYS A 49 -13.66 -4.51 10.41
C LYS A 49 -13.04 -5.19 11.62
N LYS A 50 -13.49 -6.39 11.98
CA LYS A 50 -12.95 -7.18 13.09
C LYS A 50 -11.57 -7.73 12.72
N GLU A 51 -11.43 -8.32 11.54
CA GLU A 51 -10.14 -8.82 11.02
C GLU A 51 -9.15 -7.66 10.83
N GLN A 52 -9.57 -6.52 10.28
CA GLN A 52 -8.70 -5.35 10.17
C GLN A 52 -8.24 -4.84 11.55
N ARG A 53 -9.13 -4.84 12.55
CA ARG A 53 -8.74 -4.46 13.91
C ARG A 53 -7.86 -5.50 14.57
N GLN A 54 -8.05 -6.78 14.30
CA GLN A 54 -7.16 -7.83 14.79
C GLN A 54 -5.79 -7.69 14.17
N VAL A 55 -5.70 -7.56 12.84
CA VAL A 55 -4.43 -7.36 12.11
C VAL A 55 -3.77 -5.99 12.40
N ALA A 56 -4.55 -4.97 12.78
CA ALA A 56 -4.02 -3.67 13.18
C ALA A 56 -3.68 -3.56 14.68
N ARG A 57 -4.28 -4.40 15.55
CA ARG A 57 -3.98 -4.45 17.00
C ARG A 57 -3.01 -5.57 17.37
N MET A 58 -2.88 -6.56 16.50
CA MET A 58 -1.97 -7.68 16.58
C MET A 58 -1.33 -7.63 15.21
N PHE A 59 -0.05 -7.26 15.11
CA PHE A 59 0.62 -7.38 13.83
C PHE A 59 0.97 -8.85 13.59
N THR A 60 -0.11 -9.59 13.32
CA THR A 60 -0.38 -11.01 13.05
C THR A 60 0.32 -12.07 13.90
N ASP A 61 -0.53 -12.87 14.55
CA ASP A 61 -0.37 -14.32 14.72
C ASP A 61 0.17 -14.93 13.41
N GLU A 62 1.34 -15.58 13.47
CA GLU A 62 2.12 -16.06 12.32
C GLU A 62 1.32 -16.99 11.38
N HIS A 63 0.22 -17.58 11.87
CA HIS A 63 -0.54 -18.63 11.19
C HIS A 63 -1.87 -18.20 10.58
N SER A 64 -2.15 -16.90 10.43
CA SER A 64 -3.38 -16.46 9.76
C SER A 64 -3.28 -16.52 8.23
N VAL A 65 -4.37 -16.84 7.52
CA VAL A 65 -4.45 -16.77 6.04
C VAL A 65 -4.03 -15.40 5.49
N ILE A 66 -4.11 -14.35 6.32
CA ILE A 66 -3.73 -12.98 5.97
C ILE A 66 -2.21 -12.81 5.93
N SER A 67 -1.45 -13.51 6.78
CA SER A 67 0.01 -13.41 6.82
C SER A 67 0.63 -13.92 5.52
N GLU A 68 0.07 -14.97 4.90
CA GLU A 68 0.54 -15.50 3.61
C GLU A 68 0.44 -14.44 2.49
N TYR A 69 -0.66 -13.68 2.40
CA TYR A 69 -0.79 -12.61 1.41
C TYR A 69 0.25 -11.49 1.62
N PHE A 70 0.58 -11.18 2.87
CA PHE A 70 1.60 -10.19 3.18
C PHE A 70 3.02 -10.72 2.99
N GLN A 71 3.28 -12.02 3.20
CA GLN A 71 4.53 -12.67 2.82
C GLN A 71 4.74 -12.65 1.30
N ILE A 72 3.70 -12.90 0.50
CA ILE A 72 3.76 -12.77 -0.97
C ILE A 72 4.05 -11.32 -1.36
N LEU A 73 3.36 -10.35 -0.76
CA LEU A 73 3.63 -8.93 -1.01
C LEU A 73 5.08 -8.57 -0.65
N CYS A 74 5.58 -9.05 0.48
CA CYS A 74 6.94 -8.83 0.94
C CYS A 74 7.96 -9.40 -0.04
N HIS A 75 7.82 -10.67 -0.43
CA HIS A 75 8.72 -11.32 -1.39
C HIS A 75 8.74 -10.61 -2.75
N ASN A 76 7.57 -10.24 -3.26
CA ASN A 76 7.47 -9.55 -4.55
C ASN A 76 8.02 -8.12 -4.48
N ALA A 77 7.76 -7.39 -3.39
CA ALA A 77 8.36 -6.07 -3.16
C ALA A 77 9.88 -6.16 -3.04
N ASP A 78 10.39 -7.16 -2.33
CA ASP A 78 11.84 -7.39 -2.18
C ASP A 78 12.50 -7.68 -3.53
N SER A 79 11.84 -8.46 -4.37
CA SER A 79 12.33 -8.81 -5.71
C SER A 79 12.37 -7.62 -6.67
N MET A 80 11.62 -6.54 -6.39
CA MET A 80 11.66 -5.30 -7.17
C MET A 80 12.81 -4.38 -6.75
N LEU A 81 13.42 -4.60 -5.59
CA LEU A 81 14.49 -3.75 -5.09
C LEU A 81 15.75 -3.92 -5.95
N PRO A 82 16.49 -2.82 -6.20
CA PRO A 82 17.74 -2.91 -6.94
C PRO A 82 18.76 -3.75 -6.17
N VAL A 83 19.58 -4.53 -6.88
CA VAL A 83 20.65 -5.31 -6.24
C VAL A 83 21.78 -4.37 -5.84
N THR A 84 21.82 -3.97 -4.57
CA THR A 84 22.93 -3.21 -3.97
C THR A 84 23.59 -4.04 -2.87
N ARG A 85 24.91 -3.89 -2.71
CA ARG A 85 25.63 -4.54 -1.61
C ARG A 85 25.64 -3.62 -0.40
N ASN A 86 25.27 -4.14 0.76
CA ASN A 86 25.43 -3.50 2.08
C ASN A 86 24.72 -2.15 2.24
N GLN A 87 23.60 -1.93 1.54
CA GLN A 87 22.79 -0.73 1.73
C GLN A 87 21.31 -1.13 1.78
N GLY A 88 20.58 -0.59 2.75
CA GLY A 88 19.13 -0.78 2.81
C GLY A 88 18.41 -0.11 1.65
N HIS A 89 17.11 -0.38 1.55
CA HIS A 89 16.26 0.17 0.49
C HIS A 89 15.07 0.95 1.03
N VAL A 90 14.63 1.93 0.26
CA VAL A 90 13.47 2.77 0.58
C VAL A 90 12.28 2.32 -0.27
N ILE A 91 11.19 1.97 0.40
CA ILE A 91 9.93 1.54 -0.21
C ILE A 91 8.88 2.59 0.10
N LEU A 92 8.38 3.28 -0.92
CA LEU A 92 7.28 4.23 -0.77
C LEU A 92 5.93 3.53 -0.93
N LEU A 93 4.98 3.77 -0.03
CA LEU A 93 3.57 3.42 -0.25
C LEU A 93 2.75 4.68 -0.52
N THR A 94 2.13 4.73 -1.70
CA THR A 94 1.20 5.79 -2.10
C THR A 94 -0.07 5.25 -2.74
N SER A 95 -1.02 6.12 -3.07
CA SER A 95 -2.34 5.77 -3.61
C SER A 95 -3.00 6.97 -4.28
N THR A 96 -4.10 6.78 -5.00
CA THR A 96 -4.82 7.90 -5.63
C THR A 96 -5.62 8.70 -4.60
N MET A 97 -6.24 8.00 -3.65
CA MET A 97 -7.22 8.56 -2.72
C MET A 97 -6.97 8.12 -1.29
N GLN A 98 -7.54 8.87 -0.35
CA GLN A 98 -7.54 8.45 1.06
C GLN A 98 -8.41 7.21 1.25
N GLY A 99 -8.03 6.34 2.19
CA GLY A 99 -8.82 5.16 2.56
C GLY A 99 -8.58 3.93 1.69
N GLU A 100 -7.56 3.95 0.82
CA GLU A 100 -7.21 2.79 0.00
C GLU A 100 -6.42 1.71 0.76
N GLY A 101 -5.92 2.03 1.95
CA GLY A 101 -5.30 1.08 2.87
C GLY A 101 -3.78 1.14 2.95
N LYS A 102 -3.13 2.19 2.43
CA LYS A 102 -1.68 2.41 2.52
C LYS A 102 -1.11 2.13 3.90
N THR A 103 -1.50 2.90 4.92
CA THR A 103 -1.02 2.75 6.30
C THR A 103 -1.13 1.33 6.84
N PHE A 104 -2.25 0.66 6.56
CA PHE A 104 -2.46 -0.74 6.95
C PHE A 104 -1.47 -1.68 6.24
N ILE A 105 -1.24 -1.47 4.95
CA ILE A 105 -0.29 -2.26 4.16
C ILE A 105 1.14 -1.94 4.57
N SER A 106 1.50 -0.67 4.80
CA SER A 106 2.84 -0.24 5.25
C SER A 106 3.22 -0.95 6.55
N ALA A 107 2.33 -0.97 7.53
CA ALA A 107 2.55 -1.63 8.81
C ALA A 107 2.75 -3.15 8.67
N ASN A 108 1.88 -3.83 7.93
CA ASN A 108 1.96 -5.29 7.76
C ASN A 108 3.11 -5.74 6.84
N LEU A 109 3.46 -4.93 5.85
CA LEU A 109 4.63 -5.13 5.02
C LEU A 109 5.91 -5.04 5.86
N ALA A 110 5.99 -4.06 6.76
CA ALA A 110 7.12 -3.92 7.66
C ALA A 110 7.33 -5.15 8.54
N MET A 111 6.24 -5.68 9.07
CA MET A 111 6.26 -6.92 9.82
C MET A 111 6.72 -8.11 9.01
N SER A 112 6.24 -8.23 7.77
CA SER A 112 6.63 -9.34 6.91
C SER A 112 8.13 -9.30 6.59
N PHE A 113 8.70 -8.10 6.41
CA PHE A 113 10.14 -7.92 6.29
C PHE A 113 10.89 -8.28 7.59
N ALA A 114 10.38 -7.88 8.75
CA ALA A 114 10.98 -8.24 10.03
C ALA A 114 10.94 -9.75 10.30
N ASN A 115 9.85 -10.42 9.93
CA ASN A 115 9.68 -11.87 10.09
C ASN A 115 10.67 -12.67 9.24
N ILE A 116 11.16 -12.12 8.12
CA ILE A 116 12.25 -12.72 7.33
C ILE A 116 13.64 -12.24 7.77
N GLY A 117 13.74 -11.63 8.96
CA GLY A 117 15.00 -11.24 9.59
C GLY A 117 15.56 -9.88 9.17
N LYS A 118 14.81 -9.04 8.43
CA LYS A 118 15.27 -7.69 8.06
C LYS A 118 15.06 -6.71 9.21
N ARG A 119 15.99 -5.77 9.37
CA ARG A 119 15.81 -4.60 10.24
C ARG A 119 14.98 -3.58 9.48
N VAL A 120 13.82 -3.22 10.02
CA VAL A 120 12.85 -2.38 9.29
C VAL A 120 12.56 -1.09 10.04
N LEU A 121 12.58 0.03 9.32
CA LEU A 121 12.08 1.31 9.80
C LEU A 121 10.81 1.68 9.04
N VAL A 122 9.73 1.99 9.74
CA VAL A 122 8.52 2.58 9.15
C VAL A 122 8.46 4.06 9.48
N ILE A 123 8.32 4.90 8.46
CA ILE A 123 8.21 6.35 8.59
C ILE A 123 6.79 6.78 8.25
N ASP A 124 6.14 7.51 9.16
CA ASP A 124 4.91 8.24 8.85
C ASP A 124 5.25 9.53 8.09
N GLY A 125 5.26 9.44 6.77
CA GLY A 125 5.54 10.55 5.86
C GLY A 125 4.35 11.50 5.65
N ASP A 126 3.15 11.14 6.13
CA ASP A 126 1.98 12.02 6.05
C ASP A 126 1.99 13.04 7.19
N LEU A 127 2.80 14.10 7.03
CA LEU A 127 2.89 15.20 8.01
C LEU A 127 1.59 16.01 8.20
N ARG A 128 0.57 15.78 7.35
CA ARG A 128 -0.73 16.47 7.43
C ARG A 128 -1.69 15.73 8.34
N LYS A 129 -1.85 14.43 8.12
CA LYS A 129 -2.82 13.61 8.83
C LYS A 129 -2.19 12.70 9.87
N ALA A 130 -0.90 12.39 9.76
CA ALA A 130 -0.16 11.50 10.64
C ALA A 130 -0.93 10.20 10.88
N SER A 131 -1.32 9.54 9.79
CA SER A 131 -2.29 8.43 9.82
C SER A 131 -1.71 7.22 10.57
N LEU A 132 -0.46 6.87 10.29
CA LEU A 132 0.26 5.80 10.99
C LEU A 132 0.46 6.14 12.47
N SER A 133 0.90 7.38 12.76
CA SER A 133 1.11 7.85 14.12
C SER A 133 -0.18 7.82 14.95
N LYS A 134 -1.34 8.11 14.35
CA LYS A 134 -2.64 7.99 15.03
C LYS A 134 -3.04 6.55 15.29
N GLN A 135 -2.68 5.62 14.40
CA GLN A 135 -3.00 4.20 14.59
C GLN A 135 -2.17 3.55 15.70
N LEU A 136 -0.96 4.08 15.96
CA LEU A 136 0.01 3.51 16.89
C LEU A 136 0.24 4.39 18.13
N ASP A 137 -0.77 5.17 18.53
CA ASP A 137 -0.74 6.04 19.72
C ASP A 137 0.50 6.96 19.83
N GLY A 138 0.97 7.39 18.65
CA GLY A 138 2.12 8.26 18.43
C GLY A 138 1.79 9.71 18.09
N LYS A 139 0.50 10.07 18.06
CA LYS A 139 0.05 11.41 17.66
C LYS A 139 0.72 12.51 18.52
N GLY A 140 1.39 13.45 17.86
CA GLY A 140 2.02 14.61 18.51
C GLY A 140 3.33 14.31 19.24
N ARG A 141 3.81 13.06 19.24
CA ARG A 141 5.16 12.72 19.69
C ARG A 141 6.20 13.38 18.78
N LYS A 142 7.45 13.50 19.27
CA LYS A 142 8.57 13.85 18.40
C LYS A 142 8.74 12.78 17.31
N GLY A 143 9.14 13.21 16.12
CA GLY A 143 9.24 12.37 14.94
C GLY A 143 9.89 13.11 13.77
N LEU A 144 9.52 12.73 12.53
CA LEU A 144 10.09 13.26 11.30
C LEU A 144 10.11 14.79 11.27
N SER A 145 8.98 15.45 11.56
CA SER A 145 8.90 16.91 11.51
C SER A 145 9.82 17.60 12.51
N THR A 146 10.04 17.01 13.70
CA THR A 146 10.99 17.57 14.68
C THR A 146 12.44 17.37 14.30
N ILE A 147 12.78 16.27 13.62
CA ILE A 147 14.14 16.03 13.10
C ILE A 147 14.46 17.05 12.01
N LEU A 148 13.56 17.19 11.02
CA LEU A 148 13.75 18.11 9.90
C LEU A 148 13.80 19.58 10.34
N LEU A 149 13.15 19.92 11.46
CA LEU A 149 13.25 21.25 12.10
C LEU A 149 14.48 21.41 13.01
N ARG A 150 15.39 20.43 13.08
CA ARG A 150 16.58 20.39 13.97
C ARG A 150 16.24 20.60 15.45
N LYS A 151 15.07 20.10 15.89
CA LYS A 151 14.63 20.13 17.30
C LYS A 151 15.07 18.88 18.08
N VAL A 152 15.89 18.05 17.45
CA VAL A 152 16.43 16.79 17.96
C VAL A 152 17.88 16.72 17.47
N GLU A 153 18.81 16.47 18.38
CA GLU A 153 20.24 16.35 18.05
C GLU A 153 20.56 15.01 17.38
N ASP A 154 20.09 13.90 17.98
CA ASP A 154 20.22 12.55 17.43
C ASP A 154 18.88 12.07 16.83
N PRO A 155 18.77 11.89 15.50
CA PRO A 155 17.57 11.36 14.86
C PRO A 155 17.10 10.01 15.41
N PHE A 156 18.01 9.16 15.89
CA PHE A 156 17.65 7.84 16.43
C PHE A 156 16.97 7.92 17.80
N SER A 157 17.18 9.00 18.57
CA SER A 157 16.59 9.19 19.90
C SER A 157 15.06 9.27 19.92
N VAL A 158 14.44 9.58 18.77
CA VAL A 158 12.97 9.69 18.63
C VAL A 158 12.35 8.49 17.91
N ILE A 159 13.17 7.58 17.40
CA ILE A 159 12.73 6.30 16.85
C ILE A 159 12.31 5.37 17.99
N ARG A 160 11.27 4.57 17.76
CA ARG A 160 10.75 3.62 18.74
C ARG A 160 10.65 2.24 18.15
N THR A 161 11.13 1.23 18.87
CA THR A 161 10.80 -0.16 18.57
C THR A 161 9.39 -0.45 19.02
N LEU A 162 8.61 -1.13 18.18
CA LEU A 162 7.28 -1.57 18.55
C LEU A 162 7.40 -2.73 19.55
N PRO A 163 6.87 -2.61 20.79
CA PRO A 163 7.08 -3.61 21.83
C PRO A 163 6.59 -5.02 21.46
N GLU A 164 5.51 -5.09 20.67
CA GLU A 164 4.91 -6.36 20.25
C GLU A 164 5.68 -7.01 19.08
N HIS A 165 6.61 -6.28 18.46
CA HIS A 165 7.22 -6.64 17.18
C HIS A 165 8.72 -6.31 17.14
N PRO A 166 9.56 -7.12 17.81
CA PRO A 166 11.00 -6.95 17.78
C PRO A 166 11.51 -7.07 16.34
N GLY A 167 12.13 -6.01 15.82
CA GLY A 167 12.61 -5.92 14.43
C GLY A 167 11.96 -4.82 13.59
N VAL A 168 10.84 -4.25 14.07
CA VAL A 168 10.21 -3.07 13.45
C VAL A 168 10.36 -1.85 14.34
N ASP A 169 11.08 -0.87 13.81
CA ASP A 169 11.19 0.47 14.37
C ASP A 169 10.24 1.43 13.65
N ILE A 170 9.73 2.43 14.37
CA ILE A 170 8.86 3.46 13.84
C ILE A 170 9.43 4.86 14.09
N LEU A 171 9.35 5.69 13.05
CA LEU A 171 9.47 7.13 13.11
C LEU A 171 8.11 7.76 12.86
N TYR A 172 7.52 8.32 13.91
CA TYR A 172 6.25 9.07 13.83
C TYR A 172 6.40 10.33 12.97
N ALA A 173 5.28 10.89 12.51
CA ALA A 173 5.27 12.09 11.67
C ALA A 173 5.82 13.32 12.43
N GLY A 174 5.65 13.34 13.76
CA GLY A 174 5.92 14.51 14.57
C GLY A 174 4.67 15.38 14.81
N PRO A 175 4.81 16.50 15.52
CA PRO A 175 3.76 17.52 15.63
C PRO A 175 3.37 18.08 14.26
N GLN A 176 2.11 18.49 14.12
CA GLN A 176 1.60 19.11 12.90
C GLN A 176 2.39 20.38 12.57
N VAL A 177 2.77 20.52 11.30
CA VAL A 177 3.52 21.68 10.78
C VAL A 177 2.67 22.48 9.79
N PRO A 178 2.87 23.81 9.69
CA PRO A 178 2.08 24.64 8.81
C PRO A 178 2.34 24.35 7.31
N ASN A 179 3.57 24.01 6.95
CA ASN A 179 3.96 23.74 5.56
C ASN A 179 4.78 22.44 5.42
N PRO A 180 4.11 21.29 5.25
CA PRO A 180 4.75 19.99 5.03
C PRO A 180 5.66 19.92 3.80
N VAL A 181 5.26 20.51 2.68
CA VAL A 181 6.01 20.45 1.40
C VAL A 181 7.42 20.99 1.62
N THR A 182 7.50 22.24 2.11
CA THR A 182 8.79 22.91 2.32
C THR A 182 9.67 22.14 3.29
N LEU A 183 9.08 21.56 4.34
CA LEU A 183 9.84 20.79 5.31
C LEU A 183 10.42 19.50 4.71
N LEU A 184 9.65 18.80 3.88
CA LEU A 184 10.10 17.59 3.20
C LEU A 184 11.12 17.89 2.07
N SER A 185 11.07 19.08 1.47
CA SER A 185 12.04 19.52 0.45
C SER A 185 13.38 19.98 1.01
N LEU A 186 13.55 19.97 2.33
CA LEU A 186 14.81 20.35 2.95
C LEU A 186 15.92 19.31 2.66
N PRO A 187 17.19 19.72 2.43
CA PRO A 187 18.32 18.81 2.23
C PRO A 187 18.49 17.78 3.36
N GLU A 188 18.08 18.14 4.58
CA GLU A 188 18.06 17.29 5.77
C GLU A 188 17.26 16.00 5.55
N MET A 189 16.25 15.99 4.66
CA MET A 189 15.49 14.79 4.33
C MET A 189 16.36 13.75 3.60
N GLU A 190 17.20 14.20 2.66
CA GLU A 190 18.11 13.31 1.93
C GLU A 190 19.18 12.72 2.85
N GLU A 191 19.78 13.56 3.69
CA GLU A 191 20.76 13.13 4.70
C GLU A 191 20.17 12.11 5.67
N LEU A 192 18.92 12.34 6.11
CA LEU A 192 18.20 11.46 7.00
C LEU A 192 17.91 10.10 6.37
N ILE A 193 17.44 10.07 5.12
CA ILE A 193 17.19 8.82 4.40
C ILE A 193 18.50 8.04 4.20
N ARG A 194 19.60 8.70 3.83
CA ARG A 194 20.91 8.06 3.71
C ARG A 194 21.33 7.40 5.02
N LEU A 195 21.21 8.13 6.14
CA LEU A 195 21.52 7.62 7.48
C LEU A 195 20.67 6.39 7.83
N PHE A 196 19.38 6.38 7.47
CA PHE A 196 18.52 5.23 7.74
C PHE A 196 18.86 4.02 6.86
N LYS A 197 19.23 4.22 5.59
CA LYS A 197 19.67 3.12 4.70
C LYS A 197 20.95 2.42 5.19
N GLU A 198 21.74 3.04 6.06
CA GLU A 198 22.92 2.41 6.68
C GLU A 198 22.56 1.47 7.83
N ARG A 199 21.46 1.75 8.55
CA ARG A 199 21.06 1.01 9.76
C ARG A 199 19.95 -0.01 9.54
N TYR A 200 19.07 0.24 8.57
CA TYR A 200 17.93 -0.60 8.27
C TYR A 200 18.09 -1.24 6.90
N ASP A 201 17.63 -2.48 6.77
CA ASP A 201 17.63 -3.20 5.50
C ASP A 201 16.44 -2.75 4.63
N ALA A 202 15.33 -2.33 5.26
CA ALA A 202 14.18 -1.72 4.60
C ALA A 202 13.67 -0.48 5.36
N VAL A 203 13.48 0.62 4.63
CA VAL A 203 12.86 1.87 5.11
C VAL A 203 11.54 2.06 4.37
N ILE A 204 10.43 1.89 5.07
CA ILE A 204 9.09 1.95 4.50
C ILE A 204 8.47 3.32 4.80
N ILE A 205 8.08 4.07 3.78
CA ILE A 205 7.48 5.39 3.93
C ILE A 205 5.98 5.31 3.64
N ASP A 206 5.14 5.51 4.66
CA ASP A 206 3.69 5.70 4.49
C ASP A 206 3.41 7.16 4.10
N SER A 207 3.04 7.40 2.85
CA SER A 207 2.85 8.75 2.32
C SER A 207 1.39 9.18 2.29
N PRO A 208 1.10 10.48 2.08
CA PRO A 208 -0.21 10.92 1.64
C PRO A 208 -0.61 10.28 0.30
N PRO A 209 -1.90 10.33 -0.10
CA PRO A 209 -2.30 9.98 -1.47
C PRO A 209 -1.61 10.90 -2.49
N TYR A 210 -1.05 10.31 -3.56
CA TYR A 210 -0.41 11.03 -4.66
C TYR A 210 -1.34 12.04 -5.32
N GLY A 211 -2.62 11.66 -5.53
CA GLY A 211 -3.61 12.50 -6.21
C GLY A 211 -3.92 13.84 -5.52
N ILE A 212 -3.29 14.13 -4.38
CA ILE A 212 -3.56 15.32 -3.58
C ILE A 212 -2.32 16.21 -3.41
N LEU A 213 -1.05 15.77 -3.57
CA LEU A 213 0.08 16.53 -2.99
C LEU A 213 1.46 16.39 -3.67
N ALA A 214 2.21 17.52 -3.69
CA ALA A 214 3.65 17.59 -3.96
C ALA A 214 4.51 16.83 -2.92
N ASP A 215 4.01 16.68 -1.68
CA ASP A 215 4.64 15.91 -0.60
C ASP A 215 5.07 14.51 -1.07
N THR A 216 4.18 13.80 -1.77
CA THR A 216 4.43 12.43 -2.22
C THR A 216 5.51 12.38 -3.29
N ALA A 217 5.56 13.36 -4.20
CA ALA A 217 6.58 13.41 -5.24
C ALA A 217 7.99 13.62 -4.64
N ILE A 218 8.10 14.44 -3.59
CA ILE A 218 9.37 14.63 -2.85
C ILE A 218 9.77 13.34 -2.12
N LEU A 219 8.82 12.70 -1.43
CA LEU A 219 9.10 11.40 -0.79
C LEU A 219 9.51 10.33 -1.81
N ALA A 220 8.90 10.33 -2.99
CA ALA A 220 9.20 9.41 -4.08
C ALA A 220 10.61 9.61 -4.66
N SER A 221 11.14 10.84 -4.69
CA SER A 221 12.53 11.05 -5.15
C SER A 221 13.59 10.41 -4.25
N HIS A 222 13.22 10.00 -3.03
CA HIS A 222 14.10 9.27 -2.12
C HIS A 222 13.87 7.74 -2.14
N ALA A 223 12.88 7.25 -2.90
CA ALA A 223 12.47 5.85 -2.89
C ALA A 223 13.24 5.03 -3.94
N ASP A 224 13.57 3.78 -3.61
CA ASP A 224 14.12 2.82 -4.56
C ASP A 224 13.00 2.13 -5.37
N ILE A 225 11.85 1.89 -4.73
CA ILE A 225 10.61 1.41 -5.37
C ILE A 225 9.36 2.12 -4.82
N SER A 226 8.30 2.13 -5.61
CA SER A 226 6.98 2.68 -5.23
C SER A 226 5.88 1.62 -5.33
N LEU A 227 5.24 1.31 -4.20
CA LEU A 227 4.05 0.48 -4.14
C LEU A 227 2.81 1.36 -4.19
N TYR A 228 2.09 1.29 -5.30
CA TYR A 228 0.86 2.05 -5.53
C TYR A 228 -0.36 1.24 -5.13
N VAL A 229 -0.94 1.61 -3.99
CA VAL A 229 -2.10 0.94 -3.42
C VAL A 229 -3.37 1.43 -4.10
N ILE A 230 -4.15 0.51 -4.66
CA ILE A 230 -5.52 0.80 -5.10
C ILE A 230 -6.49 -0.06 -4.31
N ARG A 231 -7.64 0.50 -3.93
CA ARG A 231 -8.70 -0.32 -3.33
C ARG A 231 -9.62 -0.87 -4.40
N SER A 232 -9.87 -2.17 -4.34
CA SER A 232 -10.82 -2.85 -5.22
C SER A 232 -12.17 -2.13 -5.25
N ASN A 233 -12.71 -1.98 -6.45
CA ASN A 233 -13.98 -1.33 -6.75
C ASN A 233 -14.06 0.17 -6.39
N ARG A 234 -12.93 0.87 -6.23
CA ARG A 234 -12.89 2.33 -5.97
C ARG A 234 -12.43 3.14 -7.16
N ILE A 235 -11.26 2.83 -7.70
CA ILE A 235 -10.65 3.59 -8.80
C ILE A 235 -11.27 3.21 -10.15
N ASP A 236 -11.50 4.21 -10.99
CA ASP A 236 -11.95 4.03 -12.37
C ASP A 236 -10.75 3.73 -13.28
N LYS A 237 -10.91 2.78 -14.20
CA LYS A 237 -9.92 2.35 -15.19
C LYS A 237 -9.28 3.53 -15.94
N ARG A 238 -10.03 4.59 -16.21
CA ARG A 238 -9.56 5.80 -16.90
C ARG A 238 -8.46 6.55 -16.13
N HIS A 239 -8.44 6.47 -14.80
CA HIS A 239 -7.40 7.12 -14.00
C HIS A 239 -6.07 6.36 -14.02
N ILE A 240 -6.07 5.09 -14.42
CA ILE A 240 -4.85 4.28 -14.48
C ILE A 240 -3.87 4.83 -15.51
N ALA A 241 -4.36 5.42 -16.60
CA ALA A 241 -3.50 6.06 -17.61
C ALA A 241 -2.65 7.19 -17.00
N THR A 242 -3.24 8.04 -16.14
CA THR A 242 -2.49 9.08 -15.42
C THR A 242 -1.47 8.46 -14.48
N VAL A 243 -1.85 7.42 -13.73
CA VAL A 243 -0.91 6.73 -12.83
C VAL A 243 0.27 6.12 -13.61
N GLN A 244 0.01 5.57 -14.79
CA GLN A 244 1.06 5.03 -15.65
C GLN A 244 2.04 6.12 -16.12
N GLN A 245 1.55 7.31 -16.51
CA GLN A 245 2.42 8.43 -16.87
C GLN A 245 3.33 8.87 -15.72
N LEU A 246 2.85 8.82 -14.48
CA LEU A 246 3.67 9.12 -13.29
C LEU A 246 4.79 8.11 -13.10
N ALA A 247 4.52 6.83 -13.34
CA ALA A 247 5.54 5.78 -13.29
C ALA A 247 6.57 5.95 -14.41
N GLU A 248 6.11 6.13 -15.65
CA GLU A 248 6.96 6.25 -16.85
C GLU A 248 7.84 7.52 -16.83
N SER A 249 7.35 8.61 -16.24
CA SER A 249 8.13 9.84 -16.06
C SER A 249 9.18 9.75 -14.94
N GLY A 250 9.23 8.64 -14.18
CA GLY A 250 10.14 8.46 -13.07
C GLY A 250 9.72 9.18 -11.78
N GLN A 251 8.54 9.82 -11.74
CA GLN A 251 8.02 10.42 -10.52
C GLN A 251 7.66 9.39 -9.44
N LEU A 252 7.41 8.14 -9.85
CA LEU A 252 7.25 6.99 -8.98
C LEU A 252 8.25 5.90 -9.41
N PRO A 253 9.44 5.84 -8.78
CA PRO A 253 10.50 4.94 -9.20
C PRO A 253 10.08 3.48 -9.06
N ASN A 254 10.41 2.66 -10.07
CA ASN A 254 10.19 1.21 -10.11
C ASN A 254 8.81 0.81 -9.55
N MET A 255 7.76 1.41 -10.10
CA MET A 255 6.42 1.32 -9.53
C MET A 255 5.76 -0.05 -9.76
N GLY A 256 5.05 -0.54 -8.74
CA GLY A 256 4.14 -1.69 -8.84
C GLY A 256 2.83 -1.49 -8.07
N PHE A 257 1.76 -2.11 -8.55
CA PHE A 257 0.43 -2.01 -7.95
C PHE A 257 0.20 -3.02 -6.83
N VAL A 258 -0.46 -2.58 -5.76
CA VAL A 258 -1.02 -3.44 -4.71
C VAL A 258 -2.53 -3.24 -4.68
N ILE A 259 -3.29 -4.29 -4.98
CA ILE A 259 -4.76 -4.23 -5.00
C ILE A 259 -5.29 -4.67 -3.64
N ASN A 260 -5.82 -3.72 -2.88
CA ASN A 260 -6.37 -3.98 -1.56
C ASN A 260 -7.86 -4.31 -1.60
N ALA A 261 -8.31 -5.12 -0.65
CA ALA A 261 -9.70 -5.49 -0.41
C ALA A 261 -10.40 -6.17 -1.60
N VAL A 262 -9.71 -7.09 -2.28
CA VAL A 262 -10.25 -7.90 -3.36
C VAL A 262 -11.24 -8.93 -2.80
N ASP A 263 -12.43 -9.00 -3.40
CA ASP A 263 -13.40 -10.05 -3.09
C ASP A 263 -13.11 -11.33 -3.89
N PHE A 264 -12.26 -12.17 -3.31
CA PHE A 264 -11.90 -13.47 -3.87
C PHE A 264 -13.06 -14.49 -3.85
N LYS A 265 -14.12 -14.25 -3.05
CA LYS A 265 -15.28 -15.13 -2.96
C LYS A 265 -16.32 -14.85 -4.04
N SER A 266 -16.19 -13.73 -4.76
CA SER A 266 -17.09 -13.39 -5.86
C SER A 266 -17.05 -14.45 -6.96
N SER A 267 -18.22 -14.81 -7.50
CA SER A 267 -18.33 -15.75 -8.64
C SER A 267 -17.52 -15.29 -9.85
N SER A 268 -17.38 -13.98 -10.04
CA SER A 268 -16.52 -13.41 -11.06
C SER A 268 -15.03 -13.69 -10.82
N TYR A 269 -14.53 -13.79 -9.59
CA TYR A 269 -13.13 -14.13 -9.35
C TYR A 269 -12.90 -15.64 -9.49
N SER A 270 -13.82 -16.46 -8.96
CA SER A 270 -13.76 -17.93 -8.99
C SER A 270 -13.81 -18.51 -10.41
N TYR A 271 -14.57 -17.89 -11.33
CA TYR A 271 -14.66 -18.30 -12.73
C TYR A 271 -13.36 -18.12 -13.54
N TYR A 272 -12.43 -17.27 -13.08
CA TYR A 272 -11.21 -16.95 -13.84
C TYR A 272 -9.93 -17.60 -13.29
N GLY A 273 -10.03 -18.59 -12.41
CA GLY A 273 -8.94 -19.54 -12.11
C GLY A 273 -7.67 -18.96 -11.48
N TYR A 274 -7.68 -17.71 -11.00
CA TYR A 274 -6.55 -17.06 -10.32
C TYR A 274 -6.61 -17.16 -8.79
N GLY A 275 -7.45 -18.07 -8.27
CA GLY A 275 -7.35 -18.48 -6.88
C GLY A 275 -6.04 -19.24 -6.68
N TYR A 276 -5.05 -18.57 -6.08
CA TYR A 276 -3.98 -19.27 -5.37
C TYR A 276 -4.64 -20.37 -4.54
N HIS A 277 -4.39 -21.62 -4.91
CA HIS A 277 -5.04 -22.79 -4.34
C HIS A 277 -4.68 -22.86 -2.85
N TYR A 278 -5.64 -22.52 -2.00
CA TYR A 278 -5.58 -22.88 -0.59
C TYR A 278 -6.86 -23.59 -0.17
N GLY A 279 -6.70 -24.91 -0.01
CA GLY A 279 -7.25 -25.67 1.10
C GLY A 279 -8.77 -25.69 1.22
N ASN A 280 -9.37 -26.64 0.51
CA ASN A 280 -10.66 -27.22 0.86
C ASN A 280 -10.54 -27.83 2.27
N THR A 281 -10.77 -27.05 3.32
CA THR A 281 -10.90 -27.59 4.68
C THR A 281 -12.26 -28.27 4.76
N SER A 282 -12.17 -29.60 4.79
CA SER A 282 -13.22 -30.57 5.04
C SER A 282 -14.41 -30.01 5.82
N LYS A 283 -15.60 -30.08 5.20
CA LYS A 283 -16.85 -30.22 5.94
C LYS A 283 -16.80 -31.55 6.71
N ASN A 284 -16.38 -31.51 7.97
CA ASN A 284 -16.77 -32.55 8.90
C ASN A 284 -18.18 -32.22 9.39
N ASN A 285 -19.18 -32.89 8.80
CA ASN A 285 -20.50 -33.04 9.41
C ASN A 285 -20.34 -33.83 10.72
N PRO A 286 -20.89 -33.36 11.86
CA PRO A 286 -21.09 -34.25 12.98
C PRO A 286 -22.30 -35.14 12.67
N SER A 287 -22.06 -36.45 12.69
CA SER A 287 -23.05 -37.50 12.91
C SER A 287 -23.64 -37.43 14.32
#